data_AF-A0A0S8JJA4-F1
#
_entry.id   AF-A0A0S8JJA4-F1
#
_cell.length_a   1.000
_cell.length_b   1.000
_cell.length_c   1.000
_cell.angle_alpha   90.00
_cell.angle_beta   90.00
_cell.angle_gamma   90.00
#
_symmetry.space_group_name_H-M   'P 1'
#
loop_
_entity.id
_entity.type
_entity.pdbx_description
1 polymer ?
#
loop_
_entity_poly.entity_id
_entity_poly.type
_entity_poly.pdbx_seq_one_letter_code
_entity_poly.pdbx_strand_id
1 'polypeptide(L)'
;DWDIAYLNIGHLNTDIQDFGYVDDLDDVNYAPEAGWSSLGWVEAIEGHAYIIWTWDNHFAKLRITEMGDGWMSCDWAYQIDSGNRELAPPPDEGGGEAAELEGSGGSDAGSGEEASPEPGAAALDAS
;
A
#
# COMPACT_ATOMS: atom_id res chain seq x y z
N ASP A 1 4.77 -29.36 -16.38
CA ASP A 1 3.38 -29.11 -16.02
C ASP A 1 3.44 -27.87 -15.17
N TRP A 2 2.84 -26.77 -15.61
CA TRP A 2 2.85 -25.53 -14.84
C TRP A 2 1.49 -25.48 -14.15
N ASP A 3 1.41 -26.08 -12.98
CA ASP A 3 0.21 -25.95 -12.16
C ASP A 3 0.04 -24.47 -11.80
N ILE A 4 -1.09 -23.90 -12.22
CA ILE A 4 -1.47 -22.54 -11.82
C ILE A 4 -1.97 -22.63 -10.39
N ALA A 5 -1.24 -22.03 -9.47
CA ALA A 5 -1.61 -21.94 -8.07
C ALA A 5 -2.40 -20.66 -7.79
N TYR A 6 -3.16 -20.66 -6.71
CA TYR A 6 -4.00 -19.53 -6.29
C TYR A 6 -3.88 -19.31 -4.78
N LEU A 7 -3.90 -18.05 -4.37
CA LEU A 7 -4.14 -17.67 -2.97
C LEU A 7 -5.64 -17.52 -2.76
N ASN A 8 -6.20 -18.29 -1.82
CA ASN A 8 -7.64 -18.31 -1.54
C ASN A 8 -7.92 -17.87 -0.10
N ILE A 9 -8.84 -16.93 0.06
CA ILE A 9 -9.19 -16.39 1.35
C ILE A 9 -10.18 -17.32 2.06
N GLY A 10 -9.79 -17.79 3.24
CA GLY A 10 -10.60 -18.73 4.03
C GLY A 10 -11.80 -18.11 4.75
N HIS A 11 -11.88 -16.78 4.87
CA HIS A 11 -12.94 -16.08 5.59
C HIS A 11 -13.70 -15.11 4.68
N LEU A 12 -15.04 -15.18 4.68
CA LEU A 12 -15.90 -14.47 3.70
C LEU A 12 -15.85 -12.93 3.77
N ASN A 13 -15.42 -12.37 4.90
CA ASN A 13 -15.28 -10.91 5.09
C ASN A 13 -13.82 -10.44 5.03
N THR A 14 -12.92 -11.27 4.50
CA THR A 14 -11.54 -10.87 4.23
C THR A 14 -11.40 -10.68 2.72
N ASP A 15 -10.74 -9.60 2.31
CA ASP A 15 -10.49 -9.27 0.92
C ASP A 15 -9.00 -9.45 0.57
N ILE A 16 -8.72 -9.73 -0.70
CA ILE A 16 -7.36 -9.85 -1.23
C ILE A 16 -7.22 -9.12 -2.56
N GLN A 17 -6.06 -8.51 -2.79
CA GLN A 17 -5.66 -7.91 -4.05
C GLN A 17 -4.26 -8.40 -4.43
N ASP A 18 -4.05 -8.65 -5.72
CA ASP A 18 -2.71 -8.71 -6.33
C ASP A 18 -2.20 -7.28 -6.55
N PHE A 19 -1.17 -6.90 -5.80
CA PHE A 19 -0.53 -5.59 -5.92
C PHE A 19 0.39 -5.51 -7.15
N GLY A 20 0.84 -6.66 -7.65
CA GLY A 20 1.80 -6.79 -8.72
C GLY A 20 3.22 -7.10 -8.23
N TYR A 21 4.16 -7.11 -9.18
CA TYR A 21 5.58 -7.36 -8.94
C TYR A 21 6.22 -6.30 -8.03
N VAL A 22 7.02 -6.74 -7.07
CA VAL A 22 7.87 -5.89 -6.23
C VAL A 22 9.25 -6.51 -6.01
N ASP A 23 10.27 -5.66 -5.83
CA ASP A 23 11.64 -6.12 -5.54
C ASP A 23 11.80 -6.46 -4.05
N ASP A 24 11.14 -5.71 -3.18
CA ASP A 24 11.11 -5.90 -1.72
C ASP A 24 9.66 -5.83 -1.16
N LEU A 25 9.41 -6.46 -0.02
CA LEU A 25 8.10 -6.37 0.65
C LEU A 25 7.80 -4.93 1.10
N ASP A 26 8.81 -4.13 1.41
CA ASP A 26 8.69 -2.73 1.83
C ASP A 26 8.37 -1.76 0.69
N ASP A 27 8.35 -2.22 -0.57
CA ASP A 27 7.81 -1.42 -1.69
C ASP A 27 6.27 -1.26 -1.58
N VAL A 28 5.61 -2.11 -0.78
CA VAL A 28 4.16 -2.07 -0.54
C VAL A 28 3.85 -1.15 0.65
N ASN A 29 3.63 0.12 0.35
CA ASN A 29 3.48 1.17 1.37
C ASN A 29 2.06 1.36 1.89
N TYR A 30 1.04 1.14 1.06
CA TYR A 30 -0.35 1.43 1.39
C TYR A 30 -1.31 0.40 0.81
N ALA A 31 -2.29 -0.03 1.59
CA ALA A 31 -3.43 -0.80 1.08
C ALA A 31 -4.28 0.05 0.13
N PRO A 32 -4.92 -0.51 -0.91
CA PRO A 32 -5.75 0.23 -1.87
C PRO A 32 -7.12 0.65 -1.29
N GLU A 33 -7.83 1.56 -1.95
CA GLU A 33 -9.24 1.89 -1.64
C GLU A 33 -10.24 0.99 -2.34
N ALA A 34 -9.84 0.43 -3.47
CA ALA A 34 -10.68 -0.35 -4.37
C ALA A 34 -9.82 -1.35 -5.17
N GLY A 35 -10.48 -2.20 -5.94
CA GLY A 35 -9.79 -3.22 -6.75
C GLY A 35 -9.48 -4.50 -5.97
N TRP A 36 -10.22 -4.77 -4.91
CA TRP A 36 -10.24 -6.05 -4.21
C TRP A 36 -10.85 -7.15 -5.09
N SER A 37 -10.38 -8.38 -4.93
CA SER A 37 -10.91 -9.54 -5.66
C SER A 37 -12.36 -9.80 -5.28
N SER A 38 -13.26 -9.66 -6.25
CA SER A 38 -14.69 -10.02 -6.08
C SER A 38 -14.95 -11.52 -5.88
N LEU A 39 -13.92 -12.36 -6.05
CA LEU A 39 -14.01 -13.82 -5.96
C LEU A 39 -13.40 -14.37 -4.67
N GLY A 40 -12.67 -13.55 -3.91
CA GLY A 40 -11.96 -14.00 -2.70
C GLY A 40 -10.68 -14.81 -2.97
N TRP A 41 -10.19 -14.80 -4.21
CA TRP A 41 -8.92 -15.43 -4.58
C TRP A 41 -8.22 -14.69 -5.73
N VAL A 42 -6.92 -14.93 -5.85
CA VAL A 42 -6.02 -14.37 -6.87
C VAL A 42 -5.01 -15.44 -7.31
N GLU A 43 -4.47 -15.31 -8.52
CA GLU A 43 -3.38 -16.18 -8.99
C GLU A 43 -2.14 -15.98 -8.12
N ALA A 44 -1.42 -17.06 -7.82
CA ALA A 44 -0.17 -17.03 -7.08
C ALA A 44 1.00 -16.98 -8.06
N ILE A 45 1.69 -15.85 -8.08
CA ILE A 45 2.78 -15.51 -8.98
C ILE A 45 4.03 -15.17 -8.15
N GLU A 46 5.15 -15.83 -8.44
CA GLU A 46 6.45 -15.54 -7.84
C GLU A 46 6.88 -14.08 -8.13
N GLY A 47 7.41 -13.40 -7.11
CA GLY A 47 7.82 -12.00 -7.16
C GLY A 47 6.67 -10.99 -6.95
N HIS A 48 5.41 -11.42 -7.00
CA HIS A 48 4.28 -10.55 -6.71
C HIS A 48 4.04 -10.38 -5.22
N ALA A 49 3.54 -9.20 -4.85
CA ALA A 49 2.96 -8.92 -3.56
C ALA A 49 1.44 -8.90 -3.60
N TYR A 50 0.85 -9.21 -2.45
CA TYR A 50 -0.58 -9.30 -2.23
C TYR A 50 -0.92 -8.54 -0.97
N ILE A 51 -2.02 -7.80 -1.03
CA ILE A 51 -2.53 -7.04 0.10
C ILE A 51 -3.81 -7.73 0.57
N ILE A 52 -3.95 -7.88 1.88
CA ILE A 52 -5.07 -8.55 2.54
C ILE A 52 -5.73 -7.54 3.48
N TRP A 53 -7.05 -7.37 3.35
CA TRP A 53 -7.87 -6.64 4.33
C TRP A 53 -8.66 -7.65 5.15
N THR A 54 -8.32 -7.78 6.43
CA THR A 54 -8.89 -8.82 7.28
C THR A 54 -10.29 -8.47 7.76
N TRP A 55 -11.07 -9.50 8.06
CA TRP A 55 -12.42 -9.41 8.61
C TRP A 55 -12.57 -8.58 9.89
N ASP A 56 -11.49 -8.37 10.63
CA ASP A 56 -11.42 -7.53 11.83
C ASP A 56 -10.78 -6.14 11.56
N ASN A 57 -10.77 -5.73 10.30
CA ASN A 57 -10.36 -4.42 9.81
C ASN A 57 -8.87 -4.10 10.08
N HIS A 58 -7.98 -5.04 9.81
CA HIS A 58 -6.54 -4.81 9.74
C HIS A 58 -6.02 -5.10 8.34
N PHE A 59 -4.79 -4.68 8.07
CA PHE A 59 -4.15 -4.93 6.78
C PHE A 59 -2.91 -5.81 6.94
N ALA A 60 -2.67 -6.65 5.94
CA ALA A 60 -1.49 -7.48 5.83
C ALA A 60 -0.92 -7.38 4.41
N LYS A 61 0.38 -7.64 4.29
CA LYS A 61 1.06 -7.80 3.01
C LYS A 61 1.83 -9.12 2.99
N LEU A 62 1.86 -9.74 1.82
CA LEU A 62 2.59 -10.98 1.55
C LEU A 62 3.27 -10.85 0.20
N ARG A 63 4.54 -11.22 0.10
CA ARG A 63 5.26 -11.36 -1.18
C ARG A 63 5.68 -12.80 -1.36
N ILE A 64 5.36 -13.39 -2.51
CA ILE A 64 5.85 -14.73 -2.84
C ILE A 64 7.28 -14.59 -3.34
N THR A 65 8.23 -15.21 -2.66
CA THR A 65 9.66 -15.10 -2.99
C THR A 65 10.15 -16.25 -3.85
N GLU A 66 9.53 -17.42 -3.75
CA GLU A 66 9.87 -18.62 -4.54
C GLU A 66 8.67 -19.57 -4.57
N MET A 67 8.45 -20.24 -5.70
CA MET A 67 7.43 -21.29 -5.85
C MET A 67 8.02 -22.59 -6.41
N GLY A 68 7.48 -23.71 -5.94
CA GLY A 68 7.75 -25.02 -6.52
C GLY A 68 6.55 -25.95 -6.45
N ASP A 69 6.75 -27.21 -6.79
CA ASP A 69 5.67 -28.20 -6.85
C ASP A 69 5.10 -28.48 -5.44
N GLY A 70 3.91 -27.95 -5.18
CA GLY A 70 3.20 -28.08 -3.91
C GLY A 70 3.74 -27.22 -2.75
N TRP A 71 4.61 -26.24 -3.01
CA TRP A 71 5.14 -25.36 -1.97
C TRP A 71 5.40 -23.93 -2.46
N MET A 72 5.45 -22.99 -1.52
CA MET A 72 5.89 -21.61 -1.76
C MET A 72 6.58 -21.04 -0.52
N SER A 73 7.52 -20.12 -0.75
CA SER A 73 8.15 -19.28 0.28
C SER A 73 7.60 -17.87 0.19
N CYS A 74 7.44 -17.21 1.34
CA CYS A 74 6.87 -15.87 1.40
C CYS A 74 7.53 -15.01 2.47
N ASP A 75 7.73 -13.74 2.15
CA ASP A 75 7.87 -12.67 3.13
C ASP A 75 6.47 -12.13 3.47
N TRP A 76 6.24 -11.76 4.72
CA TRP A 76 4.94 -11.26 5.13
C TRP A 76 5.03 -10.30 6.32
N ALA A 77 4.03 -9.43 6.41
CA ALA A 77 3.83 -8.54 7.55
C ALA A 77 2.33 -8.33 7.80
N TYR A 78 1.98 -8.09 9.06
CA TYR A 78 0.62 -7.81 9.51
C TYR A 78 0.66 -6.64 10.49
N GLN A 79 -0.18 -5.62 10.26
CA GLN A 79 -0.29 -4.47 11.13
C GLN A 79 -1.49 -4.61 12.09
N ILE A 80 -1.37 -4.08 13.31
CA ILE A 80 -2.35 -4.25 14.41
C ILE A 80 -3.21 -3.00 14.71
N ASP A 81 -3.01 -1.91 13.97
CA ASP A 81 -3.78 -0.68 14.01
C ASP A 81 -5.00 -0.75 13.08
N SER A 82 -6.18 -0.94 13.67
CA SER A 82 -7.41 -1.18 12.92
C SER A 82 -7.76 0.00 12.01
N GLY A 83 -8.00 -0.30 10.73
CA GLY A 83 -8.38 0.68 9.69
C GLY A 83 -7.22 1.49 9.14
N ASN A 84 -6.01 1.39 9.71
CA ASN A 84 -4.83 2.07 9.19
C ASN A 84 -4.30 1.33 7.95
N ARG A 85 -4.21 2.02 6.82
CA ARG A 85 -3.81 1.45 5.53
C ARG A 85 -2.29 1.47 5.31
N GLU A 86 -1.51 2.03 6.23
CA GLU A 86 -0.05 2.04 6.17
C GLU A 86 0.52 0.63 6.36
N LEU A 87 1.37 0.21 5.42
CA LEU A 87 1.92 -1.15 5.35
C LEU A 87 3.44 -1.19 5.36
N ALA A 88 4.11 -0.05 5.27
CA ALA A 88 5.55 0.07 5.46
C ALA A 88 5.83 1.25 6.40
N PRO A 89 6.94 1.21 7.16
CA PRO A 89 7.43 2.39 7.85
C PRO A 89 7.66 3.53 6.86
N PRO A 90 7.48 4.80 7.27
CA PRO A 90 7.93 5.92 6.45
C PRO A 90 9.44 5.78 6.21
N PRO A 91 9.95 6.15 5.02
CA PRO A 91 11.37 6.12 4.75
C PRO A 91 12.12 6.95 5.79
N ASP A 92 13.24 6.43 6.29
CA ASP A 92 14.06 7.13 7.29
C ASP A 92 14.37 8.55 6.82
N GLU A 93 13.96 9.57 7.58
CA GLU A 93 14.16 11.00 7.27
C GLU A 93 15.66 11.42 7.18
N GLY A 94 16.61 10.49 7.22
CA GLY A 94 18.05 10.72 7.21
C GLY A 94 18.82 10.24 5.96
N GLY A 95 18.15 9.68 4.95
CA GLY A 95 18.80 9.07 3.78
C GLY A 95 18.83 9.92 2.49
N GLY A 96 18.25 11.13 2.50
CA GLY A 96 18.32 12.04 1.36
C GLY A 96 19.69 12.71 1.29
N GLU A 97 20.63 12.10 0.56
CA GLU A 97 21.84 12.78 0.11
C GLU A 97 21.47 14.16 -0.47
N ALA A 98 22.09 15.19 0.12
CA ALA A 98 22.01 16.55 -0.36
C ALA A 98 22.38 16.59 -1.84
N ALA A 99 21.37 16.75 -2.71
CA ALA A 99 21.60 17.27 -4.04
C ALA A 99 22.13 18.69 -3.86
N GLU A 100 23.44 18.80 -3.98
CA GLU A 100 24.25 20.00 -4.00
C GLU A 100 23.67 21.03 -4.99
N LEU A 101 22.87 21.97 -4.50
CA LEU A 101 22.49 23.18 -5.21
C LEU A 101 23.61 24.21 -5.05
N GLU A 102 24.71 23.98 -5.75
CA GLU A 102 25.67 25.04 -6.05
C GLU A 102 25.10 25.93 -7.18
N GLY A 103 24.73 27.17 -6.83
CA GLY A 103 24.95 28.30 -7.73
C GLY A 103 23.77 29.20 -8.11
N SER A 104 23.84 30.43 -7.58
CA SER A 104 23.21 31.70 -8.02
C SER A 104 21.72 31.85 -7.71
N GLY A 105 21.22 32.88 -7.04
CA GLY A 105 21.72 34.22 -6.75
C GLY A 105 20.57 35.20 -7.03
N GLY A 106 20.16 36.00 -6.05
CA GLY A 106 19.21 37.10 -6.29
C GLY A 106 18.13 37.26 -5.22
N SER A 107 18.40 38.21 -4.33
CA SER A 107 17.44 38.91 -3.47
C SER A 107 16.29 39.55 -4.25
N ASP A 108 15.05 39.42 -3.78
CA ASP A 108 14.20 40.60 -3.61
C ASP A 108 13.11 40.36 -2.55
N ALA A 109 12.85 41.41 -1.78
CA ALA A 109 11.88 41.47 -0.71
C ALA A 109 10.50 41.86 -1.27
N GLY A 110 9.44 41.22 -0.80
CA GLY A 110 8.08 41.57 -1.17
C GLY A 110 7.07 41.12 -0.11
N SER A 111 6.76 42.03 0.81
CA SER A 111 5.71 41.91 1.81
C SER A 111 4.32 41.85 1.16
N GLY A 112 3.41 41.04 1.72
CA GLY A 112 2.01 41.01 1.30
C GLY A 112 1.19 40.03 2.13
N GLU A 113 0.58 40.57 3.18
CA GLU A 113 -0.42 39.98 4.06
C GLU A 113 -1.67 39.50 3.29
N GLU A 114 -2.43 38.57 3.90
CA GLU A 114 -3.90 38.52 4.03
C GLU A 114 -4.42 37.06 4.01
N ALA A 115 -5.05 36.69 5.11
CA ALA A 115 -5.68 35.40 5.39
C ALA A 115 -7.19 35.40 5.10
N SER A 116 -7.77 34.19 5.01
CA SER A 116 -9.19 33.79 5.23
C SER A 116 -10.08 33.63 3.97
N PRO A 117 -11.18 32.84 4.05
CA PRO A 117 -11.41 31.56 4.71
C PRO A 117 -12.05 30.50 3.77
N GLU A 118 -12.19 29.27 4.28
CA GLU A 118 -12.83 28.13 3.61
C GLU A 118 -14.35 28.30 3.35
N PRO A 119 -14.90 27.70 2.27
CA PRO A 119 -16.34 27.44 2.18
C PRO A 119 -16.69 26.08 2.80
N GLY A 120 -17.62 26.14 3.75
CA GLY A 120 -18.08 25.02 4.55
C GLY A 120 -19.02 24.02 3.88
N ALA A 121 -19.34 23.04 4.72
CA ALA A 121 -20.26 21.91 4.60
C ALA A 121 -21.48 22.08 3.67
N ALA A 122 -21.74 21.00 2.92
CA ALA A 122 -23.10 20.58 2.59
C ALA A 122 -23.22 19.06 2.80
N ALA A 123 -23.97 18.69 3.84
CA ALA A 123 -24.55 17.37 3.98
C ALA A 123 -25.51 17.11 2.80
N LEU A 124 -25.52 15.88 2.27
CA LEU A 124 -26.66 15.36 1.54
C LEU A 124 -27.05 13.98 2.07
N ASP A 125 -28.35 13.95 2.36
CA ASP A 125 -29.19 12.91 2.91
C ASP A 125 -29.43 11.77 1.92
N ALA A 126 -29.89 10.67 2.51
CA ALA A 126 -30.39 9.40 2.02
C ALA A 126 -30.87 9.27 0.57
N SER A 127 -30.61 8.09 0.03
CA SER A 127 -31.68 7.18 -0.44
C SER A 127 -31.25 5.72 -0.32
#